data_AF-A0A7S0XGY7-F1
#
_entry.id   AF-A0A7S0XGY7-F1
#
_cell.length_a   1.000
_cell.length_b   1.000
_cell.length_c   1.000
_cell.angle_alpha   90.00
_cell.angle_beta   90.00
_cell.angle_gamma   90.00
#
_symmetry.space_group_name_H-M   'P 1'
#
loop_
_entity.id
_entity.type
_entity.pdbx_description
1 polymer ?
#
loop_
_entity_poly.entity_id
_entity_poly.type
_entity_poly.pdbx_seq_one_letter_code
_entity_poly.pdbx_strand_id
1 'polypeptide(L)'
;MHAYSYTFNSHIVRGAAIIEALTASTRQQDLADAFDWFQSNFSNVGQVGQDQAENQFRYMELRFRSFHGITTTLGEVPVPSRAINVEVAYMMMRSLNLEFDVKLGGLVGAAHLNGRVGVIRGDARPAGKLGERWETLLDDDALVSVKSANFVHIRKGEYRRVSQP
;
A
#
# COMPACT_ATOMS: atom_id res chain seq x y z
N MET A 1 0.81 -3.65 40.26
CA MET A 1 0.90 -4.57 39.10
C MET A 1 -0.06 -4.04 38.05
N HIS A 2 0.39 -3.12 37.19
CA HIS A 2 -0.46 -2.50 36.17
C HIS A 2 -0.60 -3.46 34.99
N ALA A 3 -1.83 -3.87 34.69
CA ALA A 3 -2.15 -4.67 33.52
C ALA A 3 -1.85 -3.85 32.25
N TYR A 4 -0.78 -4.20 31.55
CA TYR A 4 -0.57 -3.79 30.16
C TYR A 4 -1.57 -4.55 29.28
N SER A 5 -2.79 -4.04 29.22
CA SER A 5 -3.86 -4.54 28.36
C SER A 5 -3.50 -4.32 26.89
N TYR A 6 -2.91 -5.33 26.24
CA TYR A 6 -3.13 -5.79 24.86
C TYR A 6 -3.54 -4.77 23.75
N THR A 7 -3.04 -3.54 23.76
CA THR A 7 -3.29 -2.53 22.71
C THR A 7 -2.48 -2.77 21.41
N PHE A 8 -1.68 -3.85 21.35
CA PHE A 8 -0.69 -4.05 20.29
C PHE A 8 -1.24 -4.63 18.97
N ASN A 9 -2.54 -4.87 18.75
CA ASN A 9 -2.95 -5.56 17.52
C ASN A 9 -4.24 -5.12 16.81
N SER A 10 -5.14 -4.33 17.40
CA SER A 10 -6.39 -3.97 16.71
C SER A 10 -6.17 -3.08 15.48
N HIS A 11 -5.21 -2.15 15.57
CA HIS A 11 -4.90 -1.21 14.49
C HIS A 11 -4.26 -1.88 13.26
N ILE A 12 -3.33 -2.80 13.50
CA ILE A 12 -2.65 -3.55 12.43
C ILE A 12 -3.61 -4.55 11.79
N VAL A 13 -4.41 -5.26 12.61
CA VAL A 13 -5.45 -6.16 12.12
C VAL A 13 -6.48 -5.40 11.27
N ARG A 14 -6.93 -4.22 11.71
CA ARG A 14 -7.83 -3.37 10.93
C ARG A 14 -7.19 -2.92 9.61
N GLY A 15 -5.93 -2.47 9.65
CA GLY A 15 -5.20 -2.06 8.45
C GLY A 15 -5.05 -3.20 7.43
N ALA A 16 -4.68 -4.40 7.90
CA ALA A 16 -4.59 -5.59 7.06
C ALA A 16 -5.94 -5.97 6.43
N ALA A 17 -7.04 -5.89 7.20
CA ALA A 17 -8.38 -6.16 6.67
C ALA A 17 -8.78 -5.16 5.55
N ILE A 18 -8.44 -3.87 5.71
CA ILE A 18 -8.69 -2.86 4.67
C ILE A 18 -7.87 -3.17 3.42
N ILE A 19 -6.59 -3.54 3.59
CA ILE A 19 -5.71 -3.94 2.47
C ILE A 19 -6.27 -5.14 1.71
N GLU A 20 -6.79 -6.16 2.41
CA GLU A 20 -7.48 -7.28 1.78
C GLU A 20 -8.69 -6.84 0.98
N ALA A 21 -9.52 -5.96 1.54
CA ALA A 21 -10.72 -5.46 0.88
C ALA A 21 -10.40 -4.65 -0.39
N LEU A 22 -9.44 -3.73 -0.30
CA LEU A 22 -8.95 -2.92 -1.42
C LEU A 22 -8.42 -3.78 -2.56
N THR A 23 -7.64 -4.82 -2.25
CA THR A 23 -7.05 -5.71 -3.26
C THR A 23 -8.05 -6.75 -3.78
N ALA A 24 -9.19 -6.91 -3.12
CA ALA A 24 -10.25 -7.83 -3.54
C ALA A 24 -11.25 -7.24 -4.51
N SER A 25 -11.58 -5.96 -4.35
CA SER A 25 -12.66 -5.33 -5.08
C SER A 25 -12.45 -3.83 -5.24
N THR A 26 -13.25 -3.22 -6.11
CA THR A 26 -13.22 -1.77 -6.36
C THR A 26 -14.42 -1.08 -5.73
N ARG A 27 -14.66 -1.30 -4.43
CA ARG A 27 -15.75 -0.64 -3.70
C ARG A 27 -15.30 0.71 -3.18
N GLN A 28 -16.17 1.73 -3.30
CA GLN A 28 -15.93 3.07 -2.76
C GLN A 28 -15.68 3.03 -1.25
N GLN A 29 -16.43 2.19 -0.52
CA GLN A 29 -16.32 2.09 0.93
C GLN A 29 -14.94 1.62 1.38
N ASP A 30 -14.35 0.62 0.72
CA ASP A 30 -13.03 0.11 1.09
C ASP A 30 -11.95 1.20 0.96
N LEU A 31 -12.10 2.06 -0.06
CA LEU A 31 -11.20 3.20 -0.29
C LEU A 31 -11.43 4.32 0.72
N ALA A 32 -12.68 4.58 1.10
CA ALA A 32 -13.00 5.52 2.18
C ALA A 32 -12.44 5.04 3.53
N ASP A 33 -12.61 3.75 3.86
CA ASP A 33 -12.09 3.14 5.08
C ASP A 33 -10.55 3.27 5.17
N ALA A 34 -9.86 3.17 4.03
CA ALA A 34 -8.41 3.37 3.94
C ALA A 34 -7.99 4.81 4.25
N PHE A 35 -8.72 5.80 3.72
CA PHE A 35 -8.47 7.21 3.99
C PHE A 35 -8.74 7.55 5.47
N ASP A 36 -9.84 7.04 6.02
CA ASP A 36 -10.15 7.17 7.45
C ASP A 36 -9.08 6.53 8.33
N TRP A 37 -8.55 5.38 7.90
CA TRP A 37 -7.44 4.72 8.57
C TRP A 37 -6.17 5.58 8.54
N PHE A 38 -5.80 6.17 7.39
CA PHE A 38 -4.65 7.08 7.30
C PHE A 38 -4.82 8.28 8.23
N GLN A 39 -5.97 8.95 8.18
CA GLN A 39 -6.27 10.08 9.05
C GLN A 39 -6.15 9.68 10.53
N SER A 40 -6.74 8.54 10.93
CA SER A 40 -6.74 8.06 12.31
C SER A 40 -5.35 7.64 12.79
N ASN A 41 -4.56 6.98 11.95
CA ASN A 41 -3.23 6.49 12.30
C ASN A 41 -2.29 7.65 12.69
N PHE A 42 -2.40 8.78 11.97
CA PHE A 42 -1.54 9.93 12.19
C PHE A 42 -2.12 10.94 13.20
N SER A 43 -3.44 11.07 13.34
CA SER A 43 -4.05 12.05 14.26
C SER A 43 -3.76 11.80 15.74
N ASN A 44 -3.34 10.58 16.12
CA ASN A 44 -3.05 10.22 17.51
C ASN A 44 -1.74 10.83 18.07
N VAL A 45 -0.96 11.55 17.24
CA VAL A 45 0.36 12.09 17.61
C VAL A 45 0.35 13.63 17.73
N GLY A 46 -0.83 14.23 17.94
CA GLY A 46 -0.98 15.69 18.03
C GLY A 46 -0.64 16.41 16.72
N GLN A 47 -0.14 17.64 16.80
CA GLN A 47 0.13 18.48 15.61
C GLN A 47 1.12 17.83 14.65
N VAL A 48 2.21 17.23 15.17
CA VAL A 48 3.21 16.52 14.35
C VAL A 48 2.57 15.36 13.57
N GLY A 49 1.61 14.69 14.20
CA GLY A 49 0.82 13.65 13.54
C GLY A 49 -0.04 14.19 12.41
N GLN A 50 -0.74 15.31 12.64
CA GLN A 50 -1.55 15.95 11.60
C GLN A 50 -0.71 16.37 10.38
N ASP A 51 0.47 16.96 10.60
CA ASP A 51 1.37 17.33 9.52
C ASP A 51 1.86 16.10 8.73
N GLN A 52 2.09 14.96 9.41
CA GLN A 52 2.41 13.71 8.75
C GLN A 52 1.25 13.16 7.93
N ALA A 53 0.01 13.21 8.46
CA ALA A 53 -1.19 12.81 7.73
C ALA A 53 -1.33 13.63 6.44
N GLU A 54 -1.20 14.95 6.55
CA GLU A 54 -1.31 15.86 5.41
C GLU A 54 -0.23 15.57 4.35
N ASN A 55 1.01 15.34 4.79
CA ASN A 55 2.10 14.96 3.88
C ASN A 55 1.82 13.63 3.16
N GLN A 56 1.22 12.65 3.84
CA GLN A 56 0.82 11.39 3.20
C GLN A 56 -0.30 11.59 2.19
N PHE A 57 -1.36 12.35 2.52
CA PHE A 57 -2.42 12.65 1.58
C PHE A 57 -1.92 13.45 0.38
N ARG A 58 -1.01 14.40 0.57
CA ARG A 58 -0.36 15.14 -0.52
C ARG A 58 0.47 14.23 -1.41
N TYR A 59 1.19 13.28 -0.80
CA TYR A 59 1.92 12.26 -1.54
C TYR A 59 0.98 11.36 -2.37
N MET A 60 -0.14 10.92 -1.79
CA MET A 60 -1.18 10.16 -2.49
C MET A 60 -1.76 10.95 -3.66
N GLU A 61 -2.16 12.21 -3.43
CA GLU A 61 -2.71 13.09 -4.47
C GLU A 61 -1.74 13.26 -5.64
N LEU A 62 -0.47 13.53 -5.35
CA LEU A 62 0.57 13.65 -6.37
C LEU A 62 0.69 12.39 -7.23
N ARG A 63 0.56 11.21 -6.63
CA ARG A 63 0.63 9.94 -7.33
C ARG A 63 -0.63 9.65 -8.15
N PHE A 64 -1.81 9.90 -7.58
CA PHE A 64 -3.07 9.76 -8.32
C PHE A 64 -3.11 10.69 -9.54
N ARG A 65 -2.64 11.93 -9.39
CA ARG A 65 -2.53 12.87 -10.49
C ARG A 65 -1.52 12.41 -11.54
N SER A 66 -0.32 12.03 -11.11
CA SER A 66 0.77 11.70 -12.03
C SER A 66 0.54 10.40 -12.79
N PHE A 67 -0.10 9.41 -12.17
CA PHE A 67 -0.17 8.04 -12.71
C PHE A 67 -1.56 7.61 -13.14
N HIS A 68 -2.60 8.30 -12.65
CA HIS A 68 -3.99 7.95 -12.94
C HIS A 68 -4.79 9.12 -13.53
N GLY A 69 -4.18 10.32 -13.66
CA GLY A 69 -4.84 11.51 -14.21
C GLY A 69 -5.96 12.07 -13.32
N ILE A 70 -5.95 11.72 -12.03
CA ILE A 70 -7.02 12.06 -11.09
C ILE A 70 -6.70 13.40 -10.43
N THR A 71 -7.72 14.26 -10.32
CA THR A 71 -7.60 15.62 -9.78
C THR A 71 -8.44 15.86 -8.54
N THR A 72 -8.73 14.81 -7.74
CA THR A 72 -9.40 14.98 -6.44
C THR A 72 -8.61 15.92 -5.55
N THR A 73 -9.32 16.69 -4.73
CA THR A 73 -8.66 17.59 -3.79
C THR A 73 -8.14 16.82 -2.56
N LEU A 74 -7.29 17.47 -1.77
CA LEU A 74 -6.63 16.85 -0.62
C LEU A 74 -7.66 16.30 0.38
N GLY A 75 -7.55 15.00 0.68
CA GLY A 75 -8.44 14.31 1.63
C GLY A 75 -9.74 13.79 1.01
N GLU A 76 -10.06 14.14 -0.23
CA GLU A 76 -11.21 13.55 -0.93
C GLU A 76 -10.88 12.14 -1.41
N VAL A 77 -11.81 11.22 -1.19
CA VAL A 77 -11.71 9.84 -1.66
C VAL A 77 -11.95 9.82 -3.18
N PRO A 78 -10.96 9.42 -4.02
CA PRO A 78 -11.16 9.38 -5.46
C PRO A 78 -12.19 8.32 -5.87
N VAL A 79 -12.66 8.39 -7.12
CA VAL A 79 -13.46 7.32 -7.72
C VAL A 79 -12.60 6.05 -7.78
N PRO A 80 -13.05 4.92 -7.20
CA PRO A 80 -12.27 3.71 -7.10
C PRO A 80 -12.00 3.13 -8.48
N SER A 81 -10.76 2.71 -8.68
CA SER A 81 -10.36 1.85 -9.77
C SER A 81 -9.46 0.78 -9.20
N ARG A 82 -9.27 -0.32 -9.95
CA ARG A 82 -8.37 -1.38 -9.52
C ARG A 82 -6.97 -0.83 -9.24
N ALA A 83 -6.46 0.04 -10.11
CA ALA A 83 -5.13 0.61 -9.96
C ALA A 83 -5.01 1.49 -8.70
N ILE A 84 -6.00 2.34 -8.42
CA ILE A 84 -6.02 3.20 -7.22
C ILE A 84 -6.10 2.36 -5.96
N ASN A 85 -7.02 1.39 -5.90
CA ASN A 85 -7.20 0.57 -4.70
C ASN A 85 -5.93 -0.22 -4.37
N VAL A 86 -5.30 -0.78 -5.40
CA VAL A 86 -4.01 -1.45 -5.32
C VAL A 86 -2.93 -0.49 -4.84
N GLU A 87 -2.82 0.71 -5.41
CA GLU A 87 -1.86 1.74 -5.00
C GLU A 87 -2.01 2.11 -3.51
N VAL A 88 -3.23 2.40 -3.08
CA VAL A 88 -3.55 2.75 -1.69
C VAL A 88 -3.25 1.59 -0.76
N ALA A 89 -3.62 0.36 -1.15
CA ALA A 89 -3.30 -0.83 -0.38
C ALA A 89 -1.79 -0.91 -0.13
N TYR A 90 -0.95 -0.80 -1.16
CA TYR A 90 0.51 -0.89 -1.00
C TYR A 90 1.10 0.25 -0.16
N MET A 91 0.56 1.46 -0.24
CA MET A 91 0.93 2.55 0.67
C MET A 91 0.61 2.23 2.14
N MET A 92 -0.55 1.63 2.40
CA MET A 92 -0.90 1.16 3.75
C MET A 92 0.02 0.02 4.21
N MET A 93 0.34 -0.94 3.33
CA MET A 93 1.27 -2.04 3.64
C MET A 93 2.61 -1.51 4.11
N ARG A 94 3.16 -0.53 3.39
CA ARG A 94 4.40 0.16 3.75
C ARG A 94 4.28 0.90 5.08
N SER A 95 3.18 1.59 5.32
CA SER A 95 2.92 2.33 6.57
C SER A 95 2.83 1.39 7.78
N LEU A 96 2.39 0.14 7.56
CA LEU A 96 2.32 -0.92 8.54
C LEU A 96 3.60 -1.76 8.65
N ASN A 97 4.60 -1.51 7.79
CA ASN A 97 5.84 -2.30 7.67
C ASN A 97 5.57 -3.81 7.48
N LEU A 98 4.63 -4.13 6.60
CA LEU A 98 4.20 -5.49 6.31
C LEU A 98 4.75 -5.97 4.96
N GLU A 99 5.14 -7.25 4.92
CA GLU A 99 5.48 -7.98 3.71
C GLU A 99 4.23 -8.61 3.09
N PHE A 100 4.11 -8.53 1.77
CA PHE A 100 2.98 -9.07 1.04
C PHE A 100 3.43 -9.86 -0.18
N ASP A 101 2.86 -11.05 -0.31
CA ASP A 101 3.03 -11.91 -1.46
C ASP A 101 2.20 -11.39 -2.64
N VAL A 102 2.85 -11.22 -3.78
CA VAL A 102 2.23 -10.77 -5.02
C VAL A 102 2.58 -11.72 -6.15
N LYS A 103 1.62 -11.89 -7.06
CA LYS A 103 1.83 -12.49 -8.37
C LYS A 103 1.88 -11.37 -9.39
N LEU A 104 2.89 -11.38 -10.25
CA LEU A 104 3.03 -10.40 -11.32
C LEU A 104 2.09 -10.72 -12.49
N GLY A 105 1.51 -9.69 -13.10
CA GLY A 105 0.62 -9.84 -14.25
C GLY A 105 0.49 -8.58 -15.11
N GLY A 106 0.02 -8.74 -16.33
CA GLY A 106 -0.24 -7.62 -17.26
C GLY A 106 1.02 -6.90 -17.77
N LEU A 107 2.20 -7.51 -17.65
CA LEU A 107 3.45 -6.95 -18.15
C LEU A 107 3.61 -7.27 -19.64
N VAL A 108 3.34 -6.31 -20.52
CA VAL A 108 3.47 -6.48 -21.97
C VAL A 108 4.95 -6.50 -22.39
N GLY A 109 5.75 -5.53 -21.92
CA GLY A 109 7.18 -5.43 -22.27
C GLY A 109 8.11 -6.38 -21.52
N ALA A 110 7.59 -7.12 -20.54
CA ALA A 110 8.34 -8.08 -19.74
C ALA A 110 7.48 -9.34 -19.48
N ALA A 111 6.93 -9.90 -20.56
CA ALA A 111 5.96 -10.98 -20.47
C ALA A 111 6.48 -12.23 -19.72
N HIS A 112 7.80 -12.48 -19.76
CA HIS A 112 8.46 -13.56 -19.02
C HIS A 112 8.37 -13.40 -17.48
N LEU A 113 8.00 -12.22 -16.98
CA LEU A 113 7.76 -11.98 -15.56
C LEU A 113 6.32 -12.31 -15.14
N ASN A 114 5.37 -12.37 -16.07
CA ASN A 114 3.97 -12.65 -15.75
C ASN A 114 3.84 -14.05 -15.14
N GLY A 115 3.04 -14.14 -14.08
CA GLY A 115 2.77 -15.37 -13.36
C GLY A 115 3.76 -15.68 -12.24
N ARG A 116 4.92 -15.00 -12.20
CA ARG A 116 5.90 -15.17 -11.12
C ARG A 116 5.41 -14.57 -9.81
N VAL A 117 5.86 -15.18 -8.72
CA VAL A 117 5.49 -14.81 -7.35
C VAL A 117 6.71 -14.21 -6.65
N GLY A 118 6.45 -13.28 -5.74
CA GLY A 118 7.46 -12.69 -4.88
C GLY A 118 6.87 -11.84 -3.78
N VAL A 119 7.75 -11.18 -3.04
CA VAL A 119 7.40 -10.30 -1.91
C VAL A 119 7.79 -8.87 -2.22
N ILE A 120 6.90 -7.92 -1.94
CA ILE A 120 7.24 -6.50 -2.01
C ILE A 120 8.13 -6.14 -0.81
N ARG A 121 9.33 -5.60 -1.09
CA ARG A 121 10.31 -5.19 -0.08
C ARG A 121 10.27 -3.70 0.23
N GLY A 122 9.59 -2.91 -0.60
CA GLY A 122 9.42 -1.47 -0.43
C GLY A 122 9.27 -0.75 -1.76
N ASP A 123 9.33 0.59 -1.71
CA ASP A 123 9.45 1.40 -2.92
C ASP A 123 10.80 1.11 -3.56
N ALA A 124 10.82 0.79 -4.86
CA ALA A 124 12.08 0.77 -5.60
C ALA A 124 12.65 2.17 -5.52
N ARG A 125 13.82 2.39 -4.90
CA ARG A 125 14.40 3.74 -4.84
C ARG A 125 14.75 4.16 -6.27
N PRO A 126 13.98 5.04 -6.94
CA PRO A 126 14.43 5.56 -8.21
C PRO A 126 15.36 6.74 -7.88
N ALA A 127 16.44 6.89 -8.63
CA ALA A 127 17.30 8.06 -8.57
C ALA A 127 16.60 9.39 -9.01
N GLY A 128 15.25 9.44 -9.07
CA GLY A 128 14.51 10.66 -9.39
C GLY A 128 13.00 10.45 -9.61
N LYS A 129 12.23 11.40 -9.07
CA LYS A 129 10.82 11.77 -9.28
C LYS A 129 9.77 10.64 -9.22
N LEU A 130 9.10 10.60 -8.05
CA LEU A 130 7.86 9.86 -7.72
C LEU A 130 7.95 8.36 -8.05
N GLY A 131 8.32 7.54 -7.05
CA GLY A 131 8.56 6.09 -7.17
C GLY A 131 7.36 5.28 -7.66
N GLU A 132 7.07 5.36 -8.96
CA GLU A 132 5.96 4.69 -9.64
C GLU A 132 6.08 3.16 -9.62
N ARG A 133 7.24 2.66 -9.21
CA ARG A 133 7.59 1.24 -9.20
C ARG A 133 7.99 0.78 -7.81
N TRP A 134 7.60 -0.45 -7.51
CA TRP A 134 7.83 -1.13 -6.25
C TRP A 134 8.89 -2.22 -6.47
N GLU A 135 9.79 -2.36 -5.50
CA GLU A 135 10.79 -3.42 -5.47
C GLU A 135 10.13 -4.72 -5.02
N THR A 136 10.19 -5.74 -5.87
CA THR A 136 9.67 -7.09 -5.62
C THR A 136 10.82 -8.08 -5.69
N LEU A 137 11.05 -8.79 -4.59
CA LEU A 137 11.98 -9.92 -4.54
C LEU A 137 11.20 -11.18 -4.92
N LEU A 138 11.53 -11.77 -6.07
CA LEU A 138 10.88 -12.97 -6.58
C LEU A 138 11.40 -14.23 -5.86
N ASP A 139 10.65 -15.33 -5.94
CA ASP A 139 10.98 -16.60 -5.25
C ASP A 139 12.32 -17.22 -5.70
N ASP A 140 12.86 -16.80 -6.84
CA ASP A 140 14.19 -17.18 -7.37
C ASP A 140 15.26 -16.12 -7.07
N ASP A 141 15.05 -15.31 -6.03
CA ASP A 141 15.92 -14.24 -5.55
C ASP A 141 16.17 -13.08 -6.54
N ALA A 142 15.46 -13.06 -7.67
CA ALA A 142 15.54 -11.95 -8.61
C ALA A 142 14.83 -10.71 -8.06
N LEU A 143 15.54 -9.59 -7.99
CA LEU A 143 14.95 -8.30 -7.65
C LEU A 143 14.43 -7.60 -8.92
N VAL A 144 13.13 -7.31 -8.95
CA VAL A 144 12.49 -6.59 -10.05
C VAL A 144 11.78 -5.34 -9.55
N SER A 145 11.69 -4.34 -10.43
CA SER A 145 10.95 -3.11 -10.16
C SER A 145 9.74 -3.08 -11.08
N VAL A 146 8.52 -2.97 -10.57
CA VAL A 146 7.26 -3.03 -11.36
C VAL A 146 6.19 -2.08 -10.82
N LYS A 147 5.24 -1.66 -11.65
CA LYS A 147 4.14 -0.77 -11.22
C LYS A 147 3.13 -1.54 -10.36
N SER A 148 2.49 -0.85 -9.44
CA SER A 148 1.45 -1.41 -8.57
C SER A 148 0.33 -2.10 -9.35
N ALA A 149 -0.08 -1.49 -10.47
CA ALA A 149 -1.11 -2.02 -11.37
C ALA A 149 -0.81 -3.43 -11.92
N ASN A 150 0.47 -3.87 -11.87
CA ASN A 150 0.89 -5.20 -12.30
C ASN A 150 0.88 -6.24 -11.17
N PHE A 151 0.44 -5.87 -9.98
CA PHE A 151 0.34 -6.79 -8.86
C PHE A 151 -1.02 -7.44 -8.73
N VAL A 152 -0.99 -8.73 -8.43
CA VAL A 152 -2.13 -9.50 -7.97
C VAL A 152 -1.78 -9.98 -6.56
N HIS A 153 -2.44 -9.42 -5.55
CA HIS A 153 -2.22 -9.81 -4.17
C HIS A 153 -2.60 -11.28 -3.96
N ILE A 154 -1.71 -12.05 -3.32
CA ILE A 154 -1.95 -13.44 -2.93
C ILE A 154 -2.38 -13.47 -1.47
N ARG A 155 -3.67 -13.74 -1.23
CA ARG A 155 -4.21 -13.84 0.14
C ARG A 155 -3.83 -15.18 0.75
N LYS A 156 -2.90 -15.18 1.70
CA LYS A 156 -2.55 -16.38 2.49
C LYS A 156 -3.09 -16.33 3.92
N GLY A 157 -3.68 -15.21 4.34
CA GLY A 157 -4.19 -15.00 5.71
C GLY A 157 -3.10 -14.77 6.77
N GLU A 158 -1.82 -14.90 6.40
CA GLU A 158 -0.67 -14.67 7.28
C GLU A 158 0.15 -13.49 6.77
N TYR A 159 0.17 -12.39 7.54
CA TYR A 159 0.98 -11.20 7.26
C TYR A 159 2.26 -11.23 8.07
N ARG A 160 3.40 -10.99 7.42
CA ARG A 160 4.71 -10.91 8.08
C ARG A 160 5.11 -9.45 8.20
N ARG A 161 5.77 -9.08 9.30
CA ARG A 161 6.47 -7.79 9.37
C ARG A 161 7.79 -7.90 8.62
N VAL A 162 8.21 -6.81 7.97
CA VAL A 162 9.57 -6.71 7.46
C VAL A 162 10.50 -6.78 8.67
N SER A 163 11.30 -7.83 8.76
CA SER A 163 12.37 -7.93 9.76
C SER A 163 13.33 -6.77 9.52
N GLN A 164 13.53 -5.87 10.49
CA GLN A 164 14.64 -4.92 10.37
C GLN A 164 15.94 -5.73 10.41
N PRO A 165 16.89 -5.49 9.48
CA PRO A 165 18.24 -6.01 9.61
C PRO A 165 18.90 -5.54 10.91
#